data_AF-A0A2H8TKH1-F1
#
_entry.id   AF-A0A2H8TKH1-F1
#
_cell.length_a   1.000
_cell.length_b   1.000
_cell.length_c   1.000
_cell.angle_alpha   90.00
_cell.angle_beta   90.00
_cell.angle_gamma   90.00
#
_symmetry.space_group_name_H-M   'P 1'
#
loop_
_entity.id
_entity.type
_entity.pdbx_description
1 polymer ?
#
loop_
_entity_poly.entity_id
_entity_poly.type
_entity_poly.pdbx_seq_one_letter_code
_entity_poly.pdbx_strand_id
1 'polypeptide(L)'
;MSLITEDEVSNVHLLNDSWKLWYWKFSGTVVPDVNWINNLHGLCEFDSVEKFWSIFNHIKMPSMLTIGCDYSVFKSDIKPMWEDPTNKNGGRWLIKDNGLLDQYWMDILLSMIGGMYDPYDDYICGIVYNRRQYNKISVWISSCDTNIVNDIG
;
A
#
# COMPACT_ATOMS: atom_id res chain seq x y z
N MET A 1 35.84 -29.22 11.51
CA MET A 1 35.23 -28.86 10.20
C MET A 1 33.82 -29.40 10.23
N SER A 2 32.88 -28.63 10.80
CA SER A 2 31.49 -29.06 10.93
C SER A 2 30.83 -28.97 9.57
N LEU A 3 30.26 -30.09 9.12
CA LEU A 3 29.46 -30.19 7.91
C LEU A 3 28.22 -29.33 8.11
N ILE A 4 28.04 -28.34 7.23
CA ILE A 4 26.79 -27.57 7.12
C ILE A 4 25.74 -28.57 6.65
N THR A 5 24.76 -28.84 7.50
CA THR A 5 23.58 -29.65 7.16
C THR A 5 22.70 -28.87 6.20
N GLU A 6 21.93 -29.59 5.37
CA GLU A 6 21.03 -29.05 4.33
C GLU A 6 19.87 -28.16 4.87
N ASP A 7 19.93 -27.71 6.12
CA ASP A 7 18.94 -26.87 6.82
C ASP A 7 19.23 -25.35 6.75
N GLU A 8 20.24 -24.90 5.99
CA GLU A 8 20.42 -23.47 5.65
C GLU A 8 19.47 -23.01 4.52
N VAL A 9 18.25 -23.56 4.47
CA VAL A 9 17.22 -23.17 3.50
C VAL A 9 16.51 -21.90 3.99
N SER A 10 16.99 -20.75 3.52
CA SER A 10 16.42 -19.39 3.57
C SER A 10 15.58 -19.02 4.81
N ASN A 11 16.19 -18.32 5.77
CA ASN A 11 15.52 -17.55 6.84
C ASN A 11 14.76 -16.32 6.28
N VAL A 12 13.98 -16.48 5.21
CA VAL A 12 13.18 -15.42 4.59
C VAL A 12 11.72 -15.67 4.94
N HIS A 13 11.10 -14.72 5.61
CA HIS A 13 9.70 -14.81 6.01
C HIS A 13 8.83 -14.27 4.88
N LEU A 14 8.30 -15.18 4.04
CA LEU A 14 7.41 -14.84 2.93
C LEU A 14 6.07 -14.29 3.44
N LEU A 15 5.53 -13.33 2.70
CA LEU A 15 4.19 -12.79 2.88
C LEU A 15 3.18 -13.64 2.09
N ASN A 16 1.89 -13.54 2.43
CA ASN A 16 0.82 -14.21 1.68
C ASN A 16 0.70 -13.69 0.25
N ASP A 17 0.93 -12.39 0.08
CA ASP A 17 0.85 -11.68 -1.20
C ASP A 17 2.17 -10.97 -1.52
N SER A 18 2.41 -10.72 -2.81
CA SER A 18 3.43 -9.78 -3.27
C SER A 18 2.83 -8.38 -3.34
N TRP A 19 3.60 -7.38 -2.93
CA TRP A 19 3.19 -5.99 -2.85
C TRP A 19 4.15 -5.08 -3.60
N LYS A 20 3.62 -3.99 -4.15
CA LYS A 20 4.39 -2.94 -4.83
C LYS A 20 4.16 -1.59 -4.17
N LEU A 21 5.25 -0.90 -3.85
CA LEU A 21 5.26 0.51 -3.46
C LEU A 21 5.24 1.39 -4.71
N TRP A 22 4.32 2.34 -4.73
CA TRP A 22 4.13 3.33 -5.77
C TRP A 22 4.29 4.74 -5.21
N TYR A 23 4.77 5.65 -6.06
CA TYR A 23 4.84 7.07 -5.77
C TYR A 23 4.16 7.87 -6.87
N TRP A 24 3.17 8.65 -6.48
CA TRP A 24 2.55 9.61 -7.38
C TRP A 24 3.19 10.99 -7.20
N LYS A 25 3.81 11.50 -8.25
CA LYS A 25 4.56 12.76 -8.21
C LYS A 25 3.72 13.92 -8.75
N PHE A 26 3.47 14.92 -7.90
CA PHE A 26 2.86 16.17 -8.36
C PHE A 26 3.84 16.96 -9.24
N SER A 27 3.42 17.32 -10.47
CA SER A 27 4.24 18.04 -11.45
C SER A 27 4.06 19.57 -11.41
N GLY A 28 3.20 20.11 -10.54
CA GLY A 28 2.93 21.56 -10.46
C GLY A 28 1.94 22.09 -11.50
N THR A 29 1.62 21.31 -12.54
CA THR A 29 0.64 21.64 -13.58
C THR A 29 -0.51 20.64 -13.54
N VAL A 30 -1.72 21.13 -13.28
CA VAL A 30 -2.94 20.31 -13.34
C VAL A 30 -3.40 20.29 -14.79
N VAL A 31 -3.01 19.26 -15.54
CA VAL A 31 -3.71 18.91 -16.79
C VAL A 31 -4.63 17.73 -16.45
N PRO A 32 -5.96 17.91 -16.47
CA PRO A 32 -6.89 16.86 -16.09
C PRO A 32 -6.77 15.66 -17.03
N ASP A 33 -6.69 14.47 -16.44
CA ASP A 33 -6.94 13.16 -17.05
C ASP A 33 -5.91 12.53 -17.98
N VAL A 34 -5.21 13.24 -18.87
CA VAL A 34 -4.24 12.57 -19.78
C VAL A 34 -2.88 12.30 -19.14
N ASN A 35 -2.59 12.96 -18.00
CA ASN A 35 -1.26 12.96 -17.36
C ASN A 35 -1.18 12.28 -16.00
N TRP A 36 -2.30 11.84 -15.39
CA TRP A 36 -2.26 11.30 -14.03
C TRP A 36 -1.40 10.03 -13.94
N ILE A 37 -1.59 9.11 -14.88
CA ILE A 37 -0.86 7.83 -14.90
C ILE A 37 0.64 8.02 -15.17
N ASN A 38 1.02 9.04 -15.94
CA ASN A 38 2.42 9.35 -16.23
C ASN A 38 3.21 9.78 -14.99
N ASN A 39 2.50 10.28 -13.98
CA ASN A 39 3.05 10.68 -12.69
C ASN A 39 3.04 9.55 -11.65
N LEU A 40 2.43 8.40 -11.96
CA LEU A 40 2.41 7.22 -11.11
C LEU A 40 3.61 6.34 -11.42
N HIS A 41 4.52 6.19 -10.46
CA HIS A 41 5.73 5.41 -10.63
C HIS A 41 5.75 4.22 -9.67
N GLY A 42 5.90 3.01 -10.20
CA GLY A 42 6.22 1.83 -9.40
C GLY A 42 7.68 1.92 -8.95
N LEU A 43 7.94 1.85 -7.66
CA LEU A 43 9.28 2.03 -7.08
C LEU A 43 9.93 0.68 -6.76
N CYS A 44 9.31 -0.11 -5.89
CA CYS A 44 9.87 -1.34 -5.37
C CYS A 44 8.78 -2.39 -5.18
N GLU A 45 9.12 -3.66 -5.36
CA GLU A 45 8.26 -4.80 -5.02
C GLU A 45 8.85 -5.58 -3.85
N PHE A 46 7.98 -6.20 -3.05
CA PHE A 46 8.36 -7.04 -1.93
C PHE A 46 7.33 -8.15 -1.70
N ASP A 47 7.82 -9.31 -1.30
CA ASP A 47 7.07 -10.54 -1.05
C ASP A 47 7.53 -11.21 0.26
N SER A 48 8.37 -10.51 1.03
CA SER A 48 8.90 -10.97 2.31
C SER A 48 9.00 -9.83 3.32
N VAL A 49 8.97 -10.18 4.61
CA VAL A 49 9.10 -9.23 5.72
C VAL A 49 10.44 -8.49 5.68
N GLU A 50 11.52 -9.16 5.31
CA GLU A 50 12.86 -8.58 5.23
C GLU A 50 12.95 -7.56 4.09
N LYS A 51 12.37 -7.86 2.91
CA LYS A 51 12.30 -6.91 1.79
C LYS A 51 11.45 -5.71 2.15
N PHE A 52 10.32 -5.90 2.84
CA PHE A 52 9.51 -4.82 3.37
C PHE A 52 10.35 -3.88 4.24
N TRP A 53 11.00 -4.39 5.30
CA TRP A 53 11.80 -3.54 6.18
C TRP A 53 13.02 -2.92 5.50
N SER A 54 13.63 -3.62 4.54
CA SER A 54 14.71 -3.07 3.72
C SER A 54 14.25 -1.83 2.93
N ILE A 55 13.03 -1.82 2.39
CA ILE A 55 12.46 -0.66 1.70
C ILE A 55 12.06 0.43 2.69
N PHE A 56 11.23 0.08 3.68
CA PHE A 56 10.58 1.06 4.55
C PHE A 56 11.53 1.78 5.52
N ASN A 57 12.69 1.20 5.82
CA ASN A 57 13.75 1.86 6.57
C ASN A 57 14.56 2.89 5.75
N HIS A 58 14.44 2.89 4.42
CA HIS A 58 15.23 3.76 3.52
C HIS A 58 14.39 4.79 2.76
N ILE A 59 13.07 4.81 2.94
CA ILE A 59 12.18 5.82 2.37
C ILE A 59 11.78 6.85 3.42
N LYS A 60 11.25 7.98 2.95
CA LYS A 60 10.69 9.02 3.82
C LYS A 60 9.37 8.53 4.42
N MET A 61 9.05 9.01 5.62
CA MET A 61 7.68 8.89 6.13
C MET A 61 6.70 9.65 5.21
N PRO A 62 5.44 9.18 5.06
CA PRO A 62 4.48 9.83 4.17
C PRO A 62 4.22 11.31 4.49
N SER A 63 4.23 11.72 5.77
CA SER A 63 4.11 13.15 6.16
C SER A 63 5.23 14.04 5.61
N MET A 64 6.40 13.47 5.34
CA MET A 64 7.59 14.17 4.82
C MET A 64 7.61 14.27 3.29
N LEU A 65 6.59 13.74 2.61
CA LEU A 65 6.42 13.95 1.18
C LEU A 65 6.14 15.42 0.87
N THR A 66 6.48 15.83 -0.35
CA THR A 66 6.05 17.11 -0.90
C THR A 66 4.52 17.15 -0.95
N ILE A 67 3.93 18.26 -0.52
CA ILE A 67 2.49 18.48 -0.62
C ILE A 67 2.06 18.33 -2.08
N GLY A 68 1.03 17.50 -2.30
CA GLY A 68 0.55 17.11 -3.62
C GLY A 68 0.97 15.71 -4.06
N CYS A 69 1.99 15.11 -3.44
CA CYS A 69 2.43 13.75 -3.77
C CYS A 69 1.70 12.67 -2.95
N ASP A 70 1.75 11.45 -3.43
CA ASP A 70 1.11 10.29 -2.79
C ASP A 70 2.08 9.10 -2.69
N TYR A 71 1.96 8.33 -1.61
CA TYR A 71 2.43 6.96 -1.57
C TYR A 71 1.25 6.00 -1.68
N SER A 72 1.46 4.89 -2.39
CA SER A 72 0.51 3.80 -2.42
C SER A 72 1.23 2.46 -2.31
N VAL A 73 0.64 1.49 -1.60
CA VAL A 73 1.13 0.11 -1.57
C VAL A 73 -0.03 -0.78 -1.94
N PHE A 74 0.11 -1.53 -3.02
CA PHE A 74 -0.94 -2.39 -3.59
C PHE A 74 -0.38 -3.79 -3.83
N LYS A 75 -1.25 -4.80 -3.85
CA LYS A 75 -0.85 -6.13 -4.35
C LYS A 75 -0.24 -5.97 -5.75
N SER A 76 0.83 -6.71 -6.04
CA SER A 76 1.73 -6.43 -7.17
C SER A 76 1.06 -6.45 -8.54
N ASP A 77 -0.02 -7.21 -8.69
CA ASP A 77 -0.85 -7.33 -9.89
C ASP A 77 -1.95 -6.26 -10.00
N ILE A 78 -2.17 -5.46 -8.96
CA ILE A 78 -3.18 -4.40 -8.91
C ILE A 78 -2.50 -3.02 -9.00
N LYS A 79 -2.93 -2.20 -9.97
CA LYS A 79 -2.48 -0.80 -10.04
C LYS A 79 -3.32 0.08 -9.11
N PRO A 80 -2.73 1.10 -8.45
CA PRO A 80 -3.45 2.02 -7.57
C PRO A 80 -4.27 3.06 -8.36
N MET A 81 -5.19 2.58 -9.21
CA MET A 81 -6.03 3.38 -10.09
C MET A 81 -7.44 2.80 -10.19
N TRP A 82 -8.43 3.65 -10.42
CA TRP A 82 -9.85 3.23 -10.43
C TRP A 82 -10.21 2.44 -11.69
N GLU A 83 -9.44 2.59 -12.77
CA GLU A 83 -9.61 1.86 -14.02
C GLU A 83 -9.10 0.41 -13.95
N ASP A 84 -8.34 0.08 -12.90
CA ASP A 84 -7.88 -1.30 -12.68
C ASP A 84 -9.10 -2.23 -12.52
N PRO A 85 -9.14 -3.39 -13.22
CA PRO A 85 -10.27 -4.30 -13.17
C PRO A 85 -10.69 -4.74 -11.76
N THR A 86 -9.74 -4.82 -10.83
CA THR A 86 -10.00 -5.23 -9.44
C THR A 86 -10.58 -4.08 -8.61
N ASN A 87 -10.23 -2.83 -8.94
CA ASN A 87 -10.66 -1.65 -8.18
C ASN A 87 -11.97 -1.05 -8.70
N LYS A 88 -12.27 -1.17 -10.00
CA LYS A 88 -13.36 -0.42 -10.67
C LYS A 88 -14.76 -0.62 -10.08
N ASN A 89 -15.02 -1.77 -9.46
CA ASN A 89 -16.30 -2.12 -8.84
C ASN A 89 -16.21 -2.19 -7.30
N GLY A 90 -15.06 -1.79 -6.75
CA GLY A 90 -14.77 -1.86 -5.34
C GLY A 90 -15.18 -0.62 -4.57
N GLY A 91 -14.64 -0.50 -3.36
CA GLY A 91 -14.82 0.61 -2.46
C GLY A 91 -13.51 1.02 -1.81
N ARG A 92 -13.60 2.03 -0.95
CA ARG A 92 -12.54 2.38 -0.01
C ARG A 92 -13.14 3.04 1.21
N TRP A 93 -12.61 2.75 2.38
CA TRP A 93 -12.83 3.60 3.54
C TRP A 93 -11.68 4.59 3.67
N LEU A 94 -11.92 5.69 4.37
CA LEU A 94 -11.06 6.87 4.34
C LEU A 94 -10.86 7.41 5.74
N ILE A 95 -9.61 7.47 6.18
CA ILE A 95 -9.20 8.07 7.43
C ILE A 95 -8.77 9.50 7.17
N LYS A 96 -9.38 10.44 7.90
CA LYS A 96 -8.89 11.81 8.03
C LYS A 96 -8.53 12.01 9.49
N ASP A 97 -7.27 12.27 9.76
CA ASP A 97 -6.79 12.53 11.10
C ASP A 97 -5.74 13.65 11.12
N ASN A 98 -5.66 14.37 12.24
CA ASN A 98 -4.83 15.57 12.41
C ASN A 98 -3.63 15.34 13.33
N GLY A 99 -3.05 14.13 13.40
CA GLY A 99 -1.78 13.97 14.11
C GLY A 99 -1.08 12.61 14.04
N LEU A 100 -1.82 11.54 13.74
CA LEU A 100 -1.35 10.16 13.85
C LEU A 100 -1.31 9.42 12.52
N LEU A 101 -1.51 10.10 11.40
CA LEU A 101 -1.58 9.43 10.09
C LEU A 101 -0.32 8.65 9.71
N ASP A 102 0.88 9.06 10.14
CA ASP A 102 2.08 8.25 9.86
C ASP A 102 2.09 6.94 10.66
N GLN A 103 1.56 6.96 11.88
CA GLN A 103 1.38 5.75 12.69
C GLN A 103 0.31 4.86 12.05
N TYR A 104 -0.86 5.41 11.72
CA TYR A 104 -1.92 4.65 11.04
C TYR A 104 -1.46 4.07 9.71
N TRP A 105 -0.64 4.81 8.95
CA TRP A 105 -0.05 4.29 7.71
C TRP A 105 0.75 3.02 7.96
N MET A 106 1.63 3.03 8.98
CA MET A 106 2.45 1.85 9.31
C MET A 106 1.61 0.72 9.89
N ASP A 107 0.71 1.01 10.83
CA ASP A 107 -0.12 -0.01 11.49
C ASP A 107 -1.02 -0.73 10.46
N ILE A 108 -1.68 0.02 9.57
CA ILE A 108 -2.53 -0.57 8.53
C ILE A 108 -1.70 -1.35 7.51
N LEU A 109 -0.52 -0.83 7.12
CA LEU A 109 0.38 -1.56 6.22
C LEU A 109 0.80 -2.90 6.82
N LEU A 110 1.21 -2.92 8.08
CA LEU A 110 1.63 -4.15 8.77
C LEU A 110 0.47 -5.14 8.89
N SER A 111 -0.73 -4.68 9.27
CA SER A 111 -1.93 -5.53 9.30
C SER A 111 -2.28 -6.10 7.93
N MET A 112 -2.11 -5.30 6.86
CA MET A 112 -2.42 -5.69 5.49
C MET A 112 -1.44 -6.73 4.94
N ILE A 113 -0.13 -6.48 5.05
CA ILE A 113 0.87 -7.43 4.55
C ILE A 113 0.94 -8.69 5.43
N GLY A 114 0.56 -8.58 6.71
CA GLY A 114 0.49 -9.69 7.65
C GLY A 114 -0.75 -10.58 7.50
N GLY A 115 -1.72 -10.21 6.65
CA GLY A 115 -2.95 -10.99 6.45
C GLY A 115 -3.83 -11.04 7.69
N MET A 116 -4.06 -9.88 8.33
CA MET A 116 -4.81 -9.80 9.60
C MET A 116 -6.32 -9.56 9.42
N TYR A 117 -6.85 -9.64 8.19
CA TYR A 117 -8.25 -9.33 7.88
C TYR A 117 -9.09 -10.57 7.54
N ASP A 118 -8.71 -11.78 7.94
CA ASP A 118 -9.47 -13.02 7.74
C ASP A 118 -10.95 -12.86 8.15
N PRO A 119 -11.94 -13.26 7.30
CA PRO A 119 -11.81 -13.96 6.01
C PRO A 119 -11.72 -13.04 4.78
N TYR A 120 -11.42 -11.75 4.97
CA TYR A 120 -11.53 -10.71 3.95
C TYR A 120 -10.19 -10.25 3.32
N ASP A 121 -9.06 -10.89 3.63
CA ASP A 121 -7.74 -10.50 3.10
C ASP A 121 -7.68 -10.45 1.55
N ASP A 122 -8.44 -11.33 0.89
CA ASP A 122 -8.54 -11.37 -0.58
C ASP A 122 -9.25 -10.14 -1.16
N TYR A 123 -10.06 -9.44 -0.36
CA TYR A 123 -10.72 -8.22 -0.80
C TYR A 123 -9.81 -6.99 -0.71
N ILE A 124 -8.72 -7.03 0.03
CA ILE A 124 -7.83 -5.88 0.19
C ILE A 124 -6.99 -5.69 -1.08
N CYS A 125 -7.11 -4.52 -1.72
CA CYS A 125 -6.30 -4.17 -2.88
C CYS A 125 -4.99 -3.47 -2.49
N GLY A 126 -5.07 -2.56 -1.52
CA GLY A 126 -3.95 -1.72 -1.14
C GLY A 126 -4.34 -0.49 -0.32
N ILE A 127 -3.34 0.33 0.00
CA ILE A 127 -3.47 1.54 0.81
C ILE A 127 -2.84 2.72 0.07
N VAL A 128 -3.43 3.90 0.24
CA VAL A 128 -2.93 5.17 -0.32
C VAL A 128 -2.83 6.20 0.79
N TYR A 129 -1.68 6.87 0.90
CA TYR A 129 -1.49 8.08 1.67
C TYR A 129 -1.45 9.28 0.74
N ASN A 130 -2.38 10.21 0.91
CA ASN A 130 -2.39 11.46 0.15
C ASN A 130 -1.83 12.61 0.97
N ARG A 131 -0.67 13.14 0.58
CA ARG A 131 -0.10 14.34 1.20
C ARG A 131 -0.76 15.58 0.60
N ARG A 132 -1.68 16.22 1.33
CA ARG A 132 -2.36 17.45 0.92
C ARG A 132 -2.35 18.45 2.08
N GLN A 133 -3.12 19.53 1.99
CA GLN A 133 -3.35 20.42 3.13
C GLN A 133 -3.97 19.65 4.30
N TYR A 134 -4.95 18.80 3.99
CA TYR A 134 -5.49 17.80 4.91
C TYR A 134 -5.10 16.42 4.39
N ASN A 135 -4.19 15.79 5.11
CA ASN A 135 -3.73 14.45 4.76
C ASN A 135 -4.86 13.44 4.97
N LYS A 136 -4.81 12.35 4.22
CA LYS A 136 -5.77 11.26 4.33
C LYS A 136 -5.11 9.95 3.97
N ILE A 137 -5.63 8.88 4.56
CA ILE A 137 -5.34 7.51 4.18
C ILE A 137 -6.60 6.90 3.60
N SER A 138 -6.47 6.08 2.56
CA SER A 138 -7.56 5.23 2.08
C SER A 138 -7.09 3.81 1.84
N VAL A 139 -7.85 2.84 2.34
CA VAL A 139 -7.66 1.42 2.03
C VAL A 139 -8.67 1.04 0.96
N TRP A 140 -8.17 0.50 -0.14
CA TRP A 140 -8.95 0.10 -1.30
C TRP A 140 -9.33 -1.37 -1.18
N ILE A 141 -10.58 -1.66 -1.48
CA ILE A 141 -11.20 -2.97 -1.30
C ILE A 141 -11.90 -3.31 -2.62
N SER A 142 -11.77 -4.53 -3.12
CA SER A 142 -12.35 -4.99 -4.39
C SER A 142 -13.87 -5.23 -4.33
N SER A 143 -14.49 -5.02 -3.16
CA SER A 143 -15.92 -5.12 -2.92
C SER A 143 -16.53 -3.77 -2.53
N CYS A 144 -17.77 -3.54 -2.96
CA CYS A 144 -18.61 -2.43 -2.52
C CYS A 144 -19.68 -2.85 -1.50
N ASP A 145 -19.65 -4.10 -1.02
CA ASP A 145 -20.53 -4.57 0.06
C ASP A 145 -20.16 -3.87 1.37
N THR A 146 -21.09 -3.09 1.90
CA THR A 146 -20.91 -2.31 3.12
C THR A 146 -20.52 -3.17 4.32
N ASN A 147 -21.01 -4.42 4.41
CA ASN A 147 -20.66 -5.30 5.54
C ASN A 147 -19.17 -5.64 5.52
N ILE A 148 -18.66 -6.07 4.36
CA ILE A 148 -17.24 -6.37 4.19
C ILE A 148 -16.39 -5.13 4.46
N VAL A 149 -16.81 -3.97 3.93
CA VAL A 149 -16.08 -2.71 4.12
C VAL A 149 -16.02 -2.31 5.60
N ASN A 150 -17.13 -2.44 6.34
CA ASN A 150 -17.20 -2.10 7.76
C ASN A 150 -16.47 -3.09 8.67
N ASP A 151 -16.45 -4.38 8.31
CA ASP A 151 -15.75 -5.40 9.11
C ASP A 151 -14.22 -5.24 8.99
N ILE A 152 -13.74 -4.69 7.87
CA ILE A 152 -12.33 -4.34 7.66
C ILE A 152 -11.94 -3.03 8.39
N GLY A 153 -12.86 -2.05 8.55
CA GLY A 153 -12.52 -0.74 9.11
C GLY A 153 -13.70 0.16 9.50
#